data_AF-A0A9D6KWW5-F1
#
_entry.id   AF-A0A9D6KWW5-F1
#
_cell.length_a   1.000
_cell.length_b   1.000
_cell.length_c   1.000
_cell.angle_alpha   90.00
_cell.angle_beta   90.00
_cell.angle_gamma   90.00
#
_symmetry.space_group_name_H-M   'P 1'
#
loop_
_entity.id
_entity.type
_entity.pdbx_description
1 polymer ?
#
loop_
_entity_poly.entity_id
_entity_poly.type
_entity_poly.pdbx_seq_one_letter_code
_entity_poly.pdbx_strand_id
1 'polypeptide(L)' 'MDSVLSPLELVNGTAPDGPVAIARPHRVAAAAQWFRSHFPGEVFYAVKANPAPWVLDTLWANGIKNFD' A
#
# COMPACT_ATOMS: atom_id res chain seq x y z
N MET A 1 -3.74 -0.38 -15.55
CA MET A 1 -2.59 -0.25 -14.64
C MET A 1 -1.76 -1.48 -14.85
N ASP A 2 -0.47 -1.33 -15.14
CA ASP A 2 0.38 -2.48 -15.41
C ASP A 2 0.56 -3.31 -14.14
N SER A 3 0.54 -4.64 -14.28
CA SER A 3 0.71 -5.58 -13.19
C SER A 3 1.76 -6.62 -13.54
N VAL A 4 2.60 -6.97 -12.57
CA VAL A 4 3.62 -8.02 -12.71
C VAL A 4 3.36 -9.11 -11.67
N LEU A 5 3.62 -10.36 -12.00
CA LEU A 5 3.48 -11.49 -11.09
C LEU A 5 4.54 -11.45 -9.99
N SER A 6 5.76 -11.01 -10.34
CA SER A 6 6.85 -10.90 -9.39
C SER A 6 7.88 -9.82 -9.76
N PRO A 7 8.69 -9.35 -8.80
CA PRO A 7 9.83 -8.48 -9.10
C PRO A 7 10.83 -9.14 -10.06
N LEU A 8 11.01 -10.46 -10.01
CA LEU A 8 11.92 -11.20 -10.88
C LEU A 8 11.46 -11.18 -12.34
N GLU A 9 10.17 -11.40 -12.58
CA GLU A 9 9.56 -11.30 -13.90
C GLU A 9 9.74 -9.89 -14.48
N LEU A 10 9.47 -8.85 -13.69
CA LEU A 10 9.66 -7.46 -14.09
C LEU A 10 11.09 -7.21 -14.56
N VAL A 11 12.09 -7.55 -13.73
CA VAL A 11 13.51 -7.31 -14.05
C VAL A 11 13.93 -8.05 -15.33
N ASN A 12 13.51 -9.30 -15.48
CA ASN A 12 13.84 -10.10 -16.67
C ASN A 12 13.14 -9.58 -17.94
N GLY A 13 11.94 -9.03 -17.83
CA GLY A 13 11.13 -8.57 -18.96
C GLY A 13 11.44 -7.15 -19.41
N THR A 14 11.88 -6.27 -18.50
CA THR A 14 12.04 -4.83 -18.80
C THR A 14 13.46 -4.31 -18.64
N ALA A 15 14.37 -5.06 -18.00
CA ALA A 15 15.75 -4.64 -17.71
C ALA A 15 15.86 -3.16 -17.29
N PRO A 16 15.19 -2.74 -16.19
CA PRO A 16 15.06 -1.33 -15.86
C PRO A 16 16.42 -0.71 -15.51
N ASP A 17 16.68 0.50 -16.01
CA ASP A 17 17.93 1.24 -15.77
C ASP A 17 18.10 1.73 -14.31
N GLY A 18 17.09 1.54 -13.46
CA GLY A 18 17.06 2.04 -12.09
C GLY A 18 16.08 1.30 -11.17
N PRO A 19 16.00 1.70 -9.89
CA PRO A 19 15.12 1.07 -8.92
C PRO A 19 13.65 1.26 -9.31
N VAL A 20 12.86 0.18 -9.17
CA VAL A 20 11.42 0.20 -9.43
C VAL A 20 10.65 -0.01 -8.13
N ALA A 21 9.69 0.88 -7.85
CA ALA A 21 8.74 0.71 -6.76
C ALA A 21 7.50 -0.07 -7.24
N ILE A 22 7.21 -1.21 -6.59
CA ILE A 22 6.04 -2.03 -6.90
C ILE A 22 5.01 -1.87 -5.79
N ALA A 23 3.85 -1.30 -6.13
CA ALA A 23 2.74 -1.16 -5.20
C ALA A 23 2.13 -2.53 -4.85
N ARG A 24 1.81 -2.74 -3.57
CA ARG A 24 1.09 -3.94 -3.09
C ARG A 24 -0.16 -3.54 -2.31
N PRO A 25 -1.23 -3.05 -2.98
CA PRO A 25 -2.44 -2.60 -2.30
C PRO A 25 -3.04 -3.64 -1.35
N HIS A 26 -3.01 -4.93 -1.71
CA HIS A 26 -3.50 -6.02 -0.86
C HIS A 26 -2.80 -6.10 0.51
N ARG A 27 -1.52 -5.70 0.63
CA ARG A 27 -0.81 -5.66 1.92
C ARG A 27 -1.25 -4.47 2.77
N VAL A 28 -1.49 -3.33 2.15
CA VAL A 28 -2.05 -2.15 2.83
C VAL A 28 -3.46 -2.44 3.35
N ALA A 29 -4.29 -3.09 2.53
CA ALA A 29 -5.63 -3.55 2.92
C ALA A 29 -5.58 -4.52 4.12
N ALA A 30 -4.71 -5.52 4.08
CA ALA A 30 -4.54 -6.47 5.18
C ALA A 30 -4.10 -5.78 6.48
N ALA A 31 -3.16 -4.83 6.40
CA ALA A 31 -2.73 -4.06 7.56
C ALA A 31 -3.87 -3.19 8.12
N ALA A 32 -4.62 -2.49 7.27
CA ALA A 32 -5.78 -1.70 7.67
C ALA A 32 -6.82 -2.54 8.43
N GLN A 33 -7.16 -3.72 7.90
CA GLN A 33 -8.09 -4.65 8.55
C GLN A 33 -7.55 -5.14 9.89
N TRP A 34 -6.27 -5.50 9.94
CA TRP A 34 -5.64 -5.94 11.18
C TRP A 34 -5.71 -4.88 12.27
N PHE A 35 -5.31 -3.64 11.99
CA PHE A 35 -5.34 -2.56 12.98
C PHE A 35 -6.76 -2.29 13.47
N ARG A 36 -7.75 -2.26 12.58
CA ARG A 36 -9.16 -2.07 12.97
C ARG A 36 -9.69 -3.18 13.88
N SER A 37 -9.22 -4.41 13.71
CA SER A 37 -9.68 -5.55 14.49
C SER A 37 -8.91 -5.77 15.80
N HIS A 38 -7.69 -5.24 15.92
CA HIS A 38 -6.78 -5.59 17.01
C HIS A 38 -6.25 -4.40 17.82
N PHE A 39 -6.41 -3.16 17.34
CA PHE A 39 -6.04 -1.98 18.09
C PHE A 39 -7.28 -1.41 18.80
N PRO A 40 -7.29 -1.33 20.15
CA PRO A 40 -8.47 -0.89 20.91
C PRO A 40 -8.69 0.63 20.89
N GLY A 41 -8.01 1.36 20.00
CA GLY A 41 -8.08 2.81 19.88
C GLY A 41 -8.43 3.26 18.47
N GLU A 42 -8.53 4.58 18.29
CA GLU A 42 -8.75 5.17 16.99
C GLU A 42 -7.48 5.09 16.14
N VAL A 43 -7.60 4.59 14.91
CA VAL A 43 -6.46 4.41 14.01
C VAL A 43 -6.31 5.63 13.13
N PHE A 44 -5.14 6.27 13.20
CA PHE A 44 -4.71 7.36 12.34
C PHE A 44 -3.57 6.90 11.44
N TYR A 45 -3.64 7.21 10.15
CA TYR A 45 -2.52 7.04 9.24
C TYR A 45 -1.75 8.33 9.06
N ALA A 46 -0.47 8.34 9.41
CA ALA A 46 0.41 9.49 9.17
C ALA A 46 0.75 9.61 7.68
N VAL A 47 0.17 10.59 6.99
CA VAL A 47 0.30 10.83 5.55
C VAL A 47 1.76 11.09 5.17
N LYS A 48 2.55 11.69 6.06
CA LYS A 48 4.00 11.90 5.88
C LYS A 48 4.78 10.61 5.63
N ALA A 49 4.28 9.46 6.08
CA ALA A 49 4.95 8.18 5.88
C ALA A 49 4.93 7.75 4.40
N ASN A 50 3.79 7.91 3.73
CA ASN A 50 3.66 7.70 2.29
C ASN A 50 2.38 8.40 1.76
N PRO A 51 2.50 9.56 1.08
CA PRO A 51 1.35 10.31 0.60
C PRO A 51 0.82 9.81 -0.74
N ALA A 52 1.28 8.66 -1.26
CA ALA A 52 0.87 8.18 -2.56
C ALA A 52 -0.65 7.91 -2.60
N PRO A 53 -1.38 8.40 -3.63
CA PRO A 53 -2.84 8.26 -3.69
C PRO A 53 -3.32 6.82 -3.55
N TRP A 54 -2.63 5.85 -4.17
CA TRP A 54 -3.01 4.44 -4.08
C TRP A 54 -2.97 3.90 -2.64
N VAL A 55 -2.11 4.43 -1.77
CA VAL A 55 -2.06 4.06 -0.35
C VAL A 55 -3.28 4.64 0.36
N LEU A 56 -3.52 5.94 0.22
CA LEU A 56 -4.63 6.65 0.87
C LEU A 56 -5.98 6.07 0.44
N ASP A 57 -6.16 5.83 -0.86
CA ASP A 57 -7.37 5.21 -1.43
C ASP A 57 -7.58 3.80 -0.88
N THR A 58 -6.51 3.00 -0.78
CA THR A 58 -6.60 1.63 -0.23
C THR A 58 -6.96 1.65 1.25
N LEU A 59 -6.33 2.52 2.04
CA LEU A 59 -6.63 2.70 3.46
C LEU A 59 -8.08 3.14 3.67
N TRP A 60 -8.54 4.14 2.90
CA TRP A 60 -9.90 4.62 2.91
C TRP A 60 -10.90 3.52 2.57
N ALA A 61 -10.67 2.77 1.49
CA ALA A 61 -11.53 1.66 1.07
C ALA A 61 -11.60 0.55 2.13
N ASN A 62 -10.56 0.38 2.96
CA ASN A 62 -10.49 -0.63 4.01
C ASN A 62 -10.84 -0.12 5.42
N GLY A 63 -11.39 1.08 5.51
CA GLY A 63 -12.01 1.60 6.73
C GLY A 63 -11.08 2.35 7.68
N ILE A 64 -9.86 2.68 7.28
CA ILE A 64 -9.07 3.71 7.97
C ILE A 64 -9.55 5.07 7.44
N LYS A 65 -10.16 5.87 8.32
CA LYS A 65 -10.82 7.13 7.95
C LYS A 65 -10.14 8.37 8.52
N ASN A 66 -9.20 8.18 9.43
CA ASN A 66 -8.48 9.26 10.08
C ASN A 66 -7.04 9.29 9.57
N PHE A 67 -6.59 10.50 9.26
CA PHE A 67 -5.30 10.77 8.65
C PHE A 67 -4.67 11.93 9.41
N ASP A 68 -3.38 11.78 9.72
CA ASP A 68 -2.51 12.81 10.30
C ASP A 68 -1.57 13.38 9.22
#